data_AF-A0A310SGV0-F1
#
_entry.id   AF-A0A310SGV0-F1
#
_cell.length_a   1.000
_cell.length_b   1.000
_cell.length_c   1.000
_cell.angle_alpha   90.00
_cell.angle_beta   90.00
_cell.angle_gamma   90.00
#
_symmetry.space_group_name_H-M   'P 1'
#
loop_
_entity.id
_entity.type
_entity.pdbx_description
1 polymer ?
#
loop_
_entity_poly.entity_id
_entity_poly.type
_entity_poly.pdbx_seq_one_letter_code
_entity_poly.pdbx_strand_id
1 'polypeptide(L)'
;MMTQWLSNFILAGTIRFLLMNSEYQKMISNCVEVSTALNSWKRVTEGVYLYNFGIDPYTGDLFHETPIGLYVFNFVQQHFSQWILFCLFIFTDLLTALFLGLTAEQYATELVS
;
A
#
# COMPACT_ATOMS: atom_id res chain seq x y z
N MET A 1 19.57 9.02 -18.79
CA MET A 1 18.90 9.13 -17.47
C MET A 1 17.42 8.81 -17.53
N MET A 2 16.58 9.60 -18.23
CA MET A 2 15.12 9.41 -18.23
C MET A 2 14.65 8.01 -18.71
N THR A 3 15.30 7.42 -19.71
CA THR A 3 14.97 6.07 -20.20
C THR A 3 15.25 4.97 -19.17
N GLN A 4 16.28 5.15 -18.32
CA GLN A 4 16.61 4.20 -17.25
C GLN A 4 15.60 4.29 -16.10
N TRP A 5 15.15 5.51 -15.77
CA TRP A 5 14.09 5.71 -14.78
C TRP A 5 12.80 5.04 -15.23
N LEU A 6 12.35 5.30 -16.47
CA LEU A 6 11.16 4.66 -17.02
C LEU A 6 11.26 3.13 -17.00
N SER A 7 12.40 2.58 -17.40
CA SER A 7 12.61 1.13 -17.38
C SER A 7 12.55 0.56 -15.95
N ASN A 8 13.10 1.25 -14.96
CA ASN A 8 13.08 0.83 -13.56
C ASN A 8 11.65 0.86 -12.99
N PHE A 9 10.87 1.90 -13.32
CA PHE A 9 9.48 2.02 -12.89
C PHE A 9 8.59 0.93 -13.49
N ILE A 10 8.78 0.64 -14.79
CA ILE A 10 8.05 -0.46 -15.46
C ILE A 10 8.42 -1.79 -14.80
N LEU A 11 9.72 -2.07 -14.61
CA LEU A 11 10.19 -3.29 -13.97
C LEU A 11 9.61 -3.45 -12.56
N ALA A 12 9.69 -2.40 -11.73
CA ALA A 12 9.17 -2.40 -10.37
C ALA A 12 7.64 -2.63 -10.33
N GLY A 13 6.90 -1.93 -11.20
CA GLY A 13 5.46 -2.10 -11.34
C GLY A 13 5.08 -3.52 -11.75
N THR A 14 5.79 -4.11 -12.72
CA THR A 14 5.57 -5.50 -13.16
C THR A 14 5.87 -6.49 -12.03
N ILE A 15 6.97 -6.33 -11.30
CA ILE A 15 7.31 -7.22 -10.18
C ILE A 15 6.23 -7.15 -9.10
N ARG A 16 5.81 -5.94 -8.70
CA ARG A 16 4.74 -5.76 -7.71
C ARG A 16 3.43 -6.39 -8.17
N PHE A 17 3.07 -6.18 -9.43
CA PHE A 17 1.88 -6.75 -10.02
C PHE A 17 1.88 -8.28 -10.00
N LEU A 18 2.98 -8.90 -10.43
CA LEU A 18 3.13 -10.36 -10.43
C LEU A 18 3.08 -10.90 -8.99
N LEU A 19 3.75 -10.25 -8.06
CA LEU A 19 3.78 -10.66 -6.65
C LEU A 19 2.39 -10.62 -6.02
N MET A 20 1.63 -9.55 -6.25
CA MET A 20 0.26 -9.41 -5.71
C MET A 20 -0.74 -10.41 -6.32
N ASN A 21 -0.50 -10.88 -7.54
CA ASN A 21 -1.34 -11.89 -8.20
C ASN A 21 -0.86 -13.34 -7.95
N SER A 22 0.28 -13.53 -7.30
CA SER A 22 0.86 -14.85 -7.03
C SER A 22 0.42 -15.43 -5.68
N GLU A 23 0.60 -16.74 -5.49
CA GLU A 23 0.35 -17.42 -4.20
C GLU A 23 1.22 -16.87 -3.05
N TYR A 24 2.34 -16.20 -3.35
CA TYR A 24 3.19 -15.54 -2.35
C TYR A 24 2.49 -14.39 -1.62
N GLN A 25 1.45 -13.80 -2.23
CA GLN A 25 0.65 -12.73 -1.61
C GLN A 25 0.11 -13.16 -0.24
N LYS A 26 -0.37 -14.40 -0.11
CA LYS A 26 -0.92 -14.94 1.14
C LYS A 26 0.17 -15.12 2.19
N MET A 27 1.33 -15.64 1.77
CA MET A 27 2.48 -15.83 2.67
C MET A 27 2.95 -14.48 3.23
N ILE A 28 3.10 -13.47 2.38
CA ILE A 28 3.59 -12.14 2.76
C ILE A 28 2.56 -11.41 3.64
N SER A 29 1.27 -11.52 3.33
CA SER A 29 0.20 -10.90 4.12
C SER A 29 0.14 -11.42 5.57
N ASN A 30 0.52 -12.69 5.78
CA ASN A 30 0.56 -13.31 7.10
C ASN A 30 1.88 -13.09 7.86
N CYS A 31 2.90 -12.53 7.19
CA CYS A 31 4.20 -12.33 7.79
C CYS A 31 4.20 -11.05 8.63
N VAL A 32 4.26 -11.21 9.96
CA VAL A 32 4.26 -10.09 10.91
C VAL A 32 5.57 -9.30 10.91
N GLU A 33 6.67 -9.91 10.45
CA GLU A 33 8.00 -9.31 10.39
C GLU A 33 8.16 -8.29 9.25
N VAL A 34 7.33 -8.38 8.21
CA VAL A 34 7.49 -7.59 6.98
C VAL A 34 6.35 -6.61 6.83
N SER A 35 6.63 -5.32 7.01
CA SER A 35 5.64 -4.25 6.80
C SER A 35 5.41 -4.00 5.31
N THR A 36 4.23 -4.39 4.81
CA THR A 36 3.85 -4.20 3.40
C THR A 36 2.41 -3.68 3.29
N ALA A 37 2.05 -3.09 2.14
CA ALA A 37 0.66 -2.72 1.88
C ALA A 37 -0.31 -3.91 2.06
N LEU A 38 0.14 -5.13 1.75
CA LEU A 38 -0.66 -6.35 1.87
C LEU A 38 -0.96 -6.73 3.33
N ASN A 39 0.05 -6.67 4.22
CA ASN A 39 -0.16 -7.02 5.62
C ASN A 39 -1.00 -5.97 6.36
N SER A 40 -0.84 -4.70 5.99
CA SER A 40 -1.56 -3.58 6.61
C SER A 40 -3.00 -3.54 6.12
N TRP A 41 -3.23 -3.81 4.83
CA TRP A 41 -4.56 -3.97 4.28
C TRP A 41 -5.34 -5.11 4.93
N LYS A 42 -4.68 -6.22 5.30
CA LYS A 42 -5.32 -7.31 6.03
C LYS A 42 -5.89 -6.86 7.38
N ARG A 43 -5.10 -6.14 8.19
CA ARG A 43 -5.57 -5.59 9.48
C ARG A 43 -6.75 -4.63 9.29
N VAL A 44 -6.71 -3.78 8.26
CA VAL A 44 -7.82 -2.89 7.90
C VAL A 44 -9.07 -3.69 7.50
N THR A 45 -8.91 -4.77 6.74
CA THR A 45 -10.01 -5.65 6.33
C THR A 45 -10.66 -6.32 7.54
N GLU A 46 -9.86 -6.81 8.48
CA GLU A 46 -10.35 -7.42 9.72
C GLU A 46 -11.05 -6.39 10.62
N GLY A 47 -10.52 -5.17 10.74
CA GLY A 47 -11.16 -4.09 11.49
C GLY A 47 -12.50 -3.62 10.88
N VAL A 48 -12.56 -3.45 9.55
CA VAL A 48 -13.81 -3.12 8.84
C VAL A 48 -14.83 -4.26 8.98
N TYR A 49 -14.39 -5.51 8.96
CA TYR A 49 -15.25 -6.66 9.21
C TYR A 49 -15.90 -6.56 10.60
N LEU A 50 -15.12 -6.36 11.67
CA LEU A 50 -15.66 -6.18 13.02
C LEU A 50 -16.65 -5.02 13.11
N TYR A 51 -16.29 -3.87 12.52
CA TYR A 51 -17.15 -2.69 12.47
C TYR A 51 -18.51 -3.01 11.83
N ASN A 52 -18.54 -3.75 10.71
CA ASN A 52 -19.77 -4.12 10.02
C ASN A 52 -20.65 -5.11 10.82
N PHE A 53 -20.07 -5.85 11.78
CA PHE A 53 -20.79 -6.72 12.71
C PHE A 53 -21.19 -6.05 14.02
N GLY A 54 -20.96 -4.73 14.16
CA GLY A 54 -21.27 -3.98 15.38
C GLY A 54 -20.33 -4.29 16.54
N ILE A 55 -19.18 -4.90 16.26
CA ILE A 55 -18.12 -5.14 17.24
C ILE A 55 -17.15 -3.97 17.13
N ASP A 56 -16.77 -3.39 18.28
CA ASP A 56 -15.80 -2.29 18.30
C ASP A 56 -14.42 -2.76 17.80
N PRO A 57 -13.94 -2.28 16.63
CA PRO A 57 -12.65 -2.70 16.08
C PRO A 57 -11.45 -2.15 16.86
N TYR A 58 -11.66 -1.16 17.73
CA TYR A 58 -10.64 -0.59 18.61
C TYR A 58 -10.50 -1.35 19.92
N THR A 59 -11.42 -2.28 20.20
CA THR A 59 -11.31 -3.19 21.33
C THR A 59 -10.24 -4.23 21.01
N GLY A 60 -8.99 -3.96 21.41
CA GLY A 60 -7.82 -4.81 21.20
C GLY A 60 -6.68 -4.11 20.44
N ASP A 61 -5.71 -4.91 19.96
CA ASP A 61 -4.51 -4.43 19.24
C ASP A 61 -4.62 -4.66 17.71
N LEU A 62 -5.85 -4.71 17.19
CA LEU A 62 -6.10 -5.09 15.80
C LEU A 62 -6.08 -3.88 14.85
N PHE A 63 -6.79 -2.82 15.21
CA PHE A 63 -7.04 -1.67 14.36
C PHE A 63 -6.55 -0.37 15.03
N HIS A 64 -5.55 0.26 14.41
CA HIS A 64 -4.89 1.47 14.93
C HIS A 64 -5.09 2.71 14.06
N GLU A 65 -5.88 2.59 13.00
CA GLU A 65 -6.17 3.71 12.12
C GLU A 65 -7.24 4.63 12.71
N THR A 66 -7.34 5.85 12.21
CA THR A 66 -8.31 6.82 12.76
C THR A 66 -9.77 6.39 12.51
N PRO A 67 -10.74 6.82 13.35
CA PRO A 67 -12.17 6.59 13.11
C PRO A 67 -12.65 7.06 11.74
N ILE A 68 -12.16 8.20 11.26
CA ILE A 68 -12.45 8.70 9.93
C ILE A 68 -11.90 7.74 8.86
N GLY A 69 -10.68 7.25 9.06
CA GLY A 69 -10.08 6.21 8.22
C GLY A 69 -10.94 4.94 8.15
N LEU A 70 -11.49 4.47 9.27
CA LEU A 70 -12.38 3.30 9.31
C LEU A 70 -13.60 3.47 8.39
N TYR A 71 -14.27 4.63 8.43
CA TYR A 71 -15.39 4.90 7.52
C TYR A 71 -14.96 4.92 6.05
N VAL A 72 -13.81 5.54 5.75
CA VAL A 72 -13.26 5.58 4.40
C VAL A 72 -12.91 4.17 3.91
N PHE A 73 -12.25 3.35 4.73
CA PHE A 73 -11.88 1.99 4.37
C PHE A 73 -13.10 1.09 4.19
N ASN A 74 -14.15 1.26 5.00
CA ASN A 74 -15.42 0.56 4.81
C ASN A 74 -16.06 0.93 3.45
N PHE A 75 -16.13 2.22 3.14
CA PHE A 75 -16.63 2.70 1.84
C PHE A 75 -15.80 2.13 0.67
N VAL A 76 -14.48 2.18 0.79
CA VAL A 76 -13.54 1.65 -0.21
C VAL A 76 -13.75 0.15 -0.41
N GLN A 77 -13.88 -0.65 0.64
CA GLN A 77 -14.13 -2.10 0.53
C GLN A 77 -15.49 -2.43 -0.10
N GLN A 78 -16.49 -1.57 0.07
CA GLN A 78 -17.82 -1.76 -0.53
C GLN A 78 -17.85 -1.41 -2.02
N HIS A 79 -17.06 -0.43 -2.47
CA HIS A 79 -17.12 0.09 -3.83
C HIS A 79 -15.98 -0.32 -4.75
N PHE A 80 -14.80 -0.63 -4.21
CA PHE A 80 -13.63 -0.99 -5.01
C PHE A 80 -13.35 -2.49 -4.96
N SER A 81 -13.11 -3.06 -6.14
CA SER A 81 -12.65 -4.44 -6.25
C SER A 81 -11.19 -4.57 -5.78
N GLN A 82 -10.80 -5.78 -5.38
CA GLN A 82 -9.42 -6.08 -4.98
C GLN A 82 -8.39 -5.70 -6.07
N TRP A 83 -8.76 -5.83 -7.34
CA TRP A 83 -7.91 -5.42 -8.46
C TRP A 83 -7.64 -3.91 -8.48
N ILE A 84 -8.67 -3.09 -8.26
CA ILE A 84 -8.53 -1.64 -8.20
C ILE A 84 -7.60 -1.25 -7.04
N LEU A 85 -7.74 -1.92 -5.89
CA LEU A 85 -6.89 -1.69 -4.72
C LEU A 85 -5.42 -2.05 -4.99
N PHE A 86 -5.16 -3.17 -5.64
CA PHE A 86 -3.79 -3.55 -6.02
C PHE A 86 -3.18 -2.55 -6.99
N CYS A 87 -3.94 -2.09 -7.99
CA CYS A 87 -3.50 -1.02 -8.86
C CYS A 87 -3.20 0.27 -8.09
N LEU A 88 -4.03 0.63 -7.11
CA LEU A 88 -3.83 1.81 -6.27
C LEU A 88 -2.55 1.68 -5.41
N PHE A 89 -2.27 0.51 -4.85
CA PHE A 89 -1.02 0.25 -4.11
C PHE A 89 0.20 0.37 -5.01
N ILE A 90 0.17 -0.19 -6.22
CA ILE A 90 1.29 -0.08 -7.17
C ILE A 90 1.48 1.38 -7.59
N PHE A 91 0.37 2.08 -7.90
CA PHE A 91 0.42 3.48 -8.30
C PHE A 91 1.01 4.37 -7.21
N THR A 92 0.58 4.20 -5.96
CA THR A 92 1.09 4.97 -4.82
C THR A 92 2.56 4.66 -4.52
N ASP A 93 3.01 3.40 -4.67
CA ASP A 93 4.42 2.99 -4.56
C ASP A 93 5.29 3.70 -5.61
N LEU A 94 4.86 3.70 -6.87
CA LEU A 94 5.56 4.39 -7.96
C LEU A 94 5.56 5.90 -7.78
N LEU A 95 4.44 6.50 -7.37
CA LEU A 95 4.36 7.94 -7.10
C LEU A 95 5.31 8.36 -5.97
N THR A 96 5.40 7.54 -4.92
CA THR A 96 6.34 7.76 -3.81
C THR A 96 7.78 7.68 -4.29
N ALA A 97 8.12 6.68 -5.11
CA ALA A 97 9.45 6.56 -5.71
C ALA A 97 9.80 7.79 -6.58
N LEU A 98 8.84 8.33 -7.32
CA LEU A 98 9.02 9.53 -8.13
C LEU A 98 9.36 10.75 -7.25
N PHE A 99 8.55 10.99 -6.21
CA PHE A 99 8.79 12.13 -5.32
C PHE A 99 10.11 12.02 -4.55
N LEU A 100 10.45 10.82 -4.07
CA LEU A 100 11.75 10.58 -3.43
C LEU A 100 12.91 10.84 -4.38
N GLY A 101 12.80 10.38 -5.63
CA GLY A 101 13.81 10.61 -6.65
C GLY A 101 14.02 12.09 -6.96
N LEU A 102 12.94 12.85 -7.16
CA LEU A 102 13.00 14.28 -7.41
C LEU A 102 13.59 15.05 -6.22
N THR A 103 13.17 14.69 -5.00
CA THR A 103 13.67 15.31 -3.77
C THR A 103 15.16 15.04 -3.58
N ALA A 104 15.60 13.82 -3.86
CA ALA A 104 17.02 13.45 -3.77
C ALA A 104 17.89 14.21 -4.79
N GLU A 105 17.41 14.40 -6.01
CA GLU A 105 18.12 15.17 -7.05
C GLU A 105 18.22 16.66 -6.67
N GLN A 106 17.13 17.24 -6.17
CA GLN A 106 17.14 18.62 -5.68
C GLN A 106 18.14 18.79 -4.53
N TYR A 107 18.10 17.91 -3.54
CA TYR A 107 19.01 17.94 -2.40
C TYR A 107 20.48 17.77 -2.82
N ALA A 108 20.77 16.88 -3.77
CA ALA A 108 22.13 16.69 -4.28
C ALA A 108 22.64 17.93 -5.02
N THR A 109 21.76 18.66 -5.70
CA THR A 109 22.11 19.91 -6.39
C THR A 109 22.42 21.03 -5.40
N GLU A 110 21.60 21.19 -4.35
CA GLU A 110 21.81 22.16 -3.27
C GLU A 110 23.09 21.89 -2.48
N LEU A 111 23.52 20.64 -2.34
CA LEU A 111 24.79 20.29 -1.67
C LEU A 111 26.05 20.65 -2.46
N VAL A 112 25.95 20.72 -3.79
CA VAL A 112 27.09 20.98 -4.69
C VAL A 112 27.24 22.47 -5.00
N SER A 113 26.17 23.26 -4.84
CA SER A 113 26.18 24.73 -4.97
C SER A 113 26.74 25.42 -3.73
#